data_AF-A0A336NDR4-F1
#
_entry.id   AF-A0A336NDR4-F1
#
_cell.length_a   1.000
_cell.length_b   1.000
_cell.length_c   1.000
_cell.angle_alpha   90.00
_cell.angle_beta   90.00
_cell.angle_gamma   90.00
#
_symmetry.space_group_name_H-M   'P 1'
#
loop_
_entity.id
_entity.type
_entity.pdbx_description
1 polymer ?
#
loop_
_entity_poly.entity_id
_entity_poly.type
_entity_poly.pdbx_seq_one_letter_code
_entity_poly.pdbx_strand_id
1 'polypeptide(L)'
;MIKTYTKTAKLIIEYLGGYKKVANIVNRNVIVIRKWAYPFEKREGKGGIIPAKYQIMLLNYAREHGIDLRPEDFFYPERLQRLMQEQHPPITKICKSSSVDSAGEILQH
;
A
#
# COMPACT_ATOMS: atom_id res chain seq x y z
N MET A 1 5.56 -22.10 12.80
CA MET A 1 6.25 -20.93 12.22
C MET A 1 5.21 -19.86 11.90
N ILE A 2 5.05 -18.86 12.77
CA ILE A 2 4.02 -17.82 12.63
C ILE A 2 4.44 -16.91 11.48
N LYS A 3 3.77 -17.02 10.33
CA LYS A 3 4.01 -16.18 9.15
C LYS A 3 3.59 -14.74 9.48
N THR A 4 4.58 -13.89 9.79
CA THR A 4 4.65 -12.47 9.40
C THR A 4 3.40 -11.57 9.54
N TYR A 5 2.60 -11.70 10.60
CA TYR A 5 1.46 -10.78 10.88
C TYR A 5 1.88 -9.34 11.21
N THR A 6 3.17 -9.11 11.46
CA THR A 6 3.70 -7.81 11.91
C THR A 6 3.56 -6.67 10.91
N LYS A 7 3.15 -6.95 9.65
CA LYS A 7 3.05 -5.94 8.58
C LYS A 7 1.64 -5.70 8.05
N THR A 8 0.64 -6.49 8.45
CA THR A 8 -0.72 -6.42 7.88
C THR A 8 -1.37 -5.04 8.06
N ALA A 9 -1.33 -4.49 9.28
CA ALA A 9 -1.86 -3.15 9.54
C ALA A 9 -1.19 -2.09 8.66
N LYS A 10 0.14 -2.15 8.50
CA LYS A 10 0.88 -1.20 7.65
C LYS A 10 0.41 -1.28 6.20
N LEU A 11 0.26 -2.50 5.66
CA LEU A 11 -0.18 -2.70 4.28
C LEU A 11 -1.59 -2.14 4.04
N ILE A 12 -2.54 -2.47 4.90
CA ILE A 12 -3.93 -1.98 4.79
C ILE A 12 -3.96 -0.45 4.90
N ILE A 13 -3.17 0.12 5.83
CA ILE A 13 -3.07 1.57 5.98
C ILE A 13 -2.55 2.22 4.70
N GLU A 14 -1.49 1.68 4.10
CA GLU A 14 -0.93 2.17 2.85
C GLU A 14 -1.92 2.05 1.69
N TYR A 15 -2.56 0.90 1.55
CA TYR A 15 -3.59 0.65 0.53
C TYR A 15 -4.75 1.65 0.60
N LEU A 16 -5.18 2.02 1.82
CA LEU A 16 -6.25 3.00 2.03
C LEU A 16 -5.82 4.46 1.88
N GLY A 17 -4.55 4.73 1.55
CA GLY A 17 -4.02 6.08 1.33
C GLY A 17 -3.30 6.70 2.55
N GLY A 18 -2.84 5.86 3.47
CA GLY A 18 -1.92 6.23 4.54
C GLY A 18 -2.57 6.62 5.87
N TYR A 19 -1.70 6.83 6.87
CA TYR A 19 -2.11 7.01 8.28
C TYR A 19 -3.12 8.14 8.51
N LYS A 20 -2.97 9.28 7.82
CA LYS A 20 -3.89 10.43 7.99
C LYS A 20 -5.29 10.11 7.45
N LYS A 21 -5.38 9.46 6.29
CA LYS A 21 -6.67 9.08 5.69
C LYS A 21 -7.37 8.05 6.58
N VAL A 22 -6.66 7.02 7.04
CA VAL A 22 -7.21 6.03 7.98
C VAL A 22 -7.66 6.66 9.30
N ALA A 23 -6.87 7.57 9.86
CA ALA A 23 -7.22 8.33 11.06
C ALA A 23 -8.57 9.07 10.91
N ASN A 24 -8.78 9.71 9.76
CA ASN A 24 -10.03 10.40 9.44
C ASN A 24 -11.20 9.41 9.29
N ILE A 25 -11.00 8.29 8.58
CA ILE A 25 -12.04 7.26 8.39
C ILE A 25 -12.56 6.74 9.73
N VAL A 26 -11.66 6.45 10.67
CA VAL A 26 -12.04 5.86 11.96
C VAL A 26 -12.27 6.88 13.08
N ASN A 27 -12.17 8.18 12.77
CA ASN A 27 -12.23 9.28 13.71
C ASN A 27 -11.30 9.08 14.93
N ARG A 28 -10.01 8.90 14.68
CA ARG A 28 -8.98 8.73 15.74
C ARG A 28 -7.73 9.53 15.43
N ASN A 29 -6.95 9.82 16.46
CA ASN A 29 -5.65 10.47 16.29
C ASN A 29 -4.68 9.56 15.50
N VAL A 30 -3.92 10.16 14.58
CA VAL A 30 -2.92 9.46 13.75
C VAL A 30 -1.90 8.65 14.56
N ILE A 31 -1.58 9.08 15.78
CA ILE A 31 -0.69 8.35 16.70
C ILE A 31 -1.27 6.99 17.08
N VAL A 32 -2.59 6.88 17.26
CA VAL A 32 -3.27 5.62 17.55
C VAL A 32 -3.15 4.66 16.36
N ILE A 33 -3.30 5.18 15.14
CA ILE A 33 -3.19 4.39 13.91
C ILE A 33 -1.75 3.87 13.74
N ARG A 34 -0.74 4.71 14.03
CA ARG A 34 0.68 4.29 14.01
C ARG A 34 0.95 3.12 14.95
N LYS A 35 0.32 3.09 16.12
CA LYS A 35 0.47 2.02 17.11
C LYS A 35 -0.04 0.66 16.62
N TRP A 36 -0.95 0.62 15.65
CA TRP A 36 -1.40 -0.65 15.07
C TRP A 36 -0.29 -1.37 14.32
N ALA A 37 0.62 -0.62 13.68
CA ALA A 37 1.78 -1.15 12.96
C ALA A 37 3.00 -1.42 13.87
N TYR A 38 2.91 -1.09 15.16
CA TYR A 38 4.02 -1.33 16.09
C TYR A 38 4.00 -2.79 16.61
N PRO A 39 5.18 -3.37 16.87
CA PRO A 39 5.27 -4.69 17.48
C PRO A 39 4.79 -4.64 18.95
N PHE A 40 4.46 -5.77 19.55
CA PHE A 40 3.83 -5.82 20.89
C PHE A 40 4.75 -5.32 22.00
N GLU A 41 6.06 -5.43 21.83
CA GLU A 41 7.09 -4.99 22.78
C GLU A 41 7.12 -3.47 22.91
N LYS A 42 6.62 -2.74 21.91
CA LYS A 42 6.50 -1.29 21.95
C LYS A 42 5.24 -0.88 22.70
N ARG A 43 5.33 0.19 23.51
CA ARG A 43 4.19 0.72 24.28
C ARG A 43 2.92 0.83 23.42
N GLU A 44 1.88 0.11 23.85
CA GLU A 44 0.55 0.05 23.23
C GLU A 44 0.54 -0.46 21.78
N GLY A 45 1.62 -1.14 21.34
CA GLY A 45 1.69 -1.78 20.04
C GLY A 45 0.67 -2.92 19.90
N LYS A 46 0.25 -3.18 18.66
CA LYS A 46 -0.77 -4.20 18.34
C LYS A 46 -0.21 -5.35 17.49
N GLY A 47 1.10 -5.44 17.34
CA GLY A 47 1.75 -6.53 16.62
C GLY A 47 1.44 -6.55 15.13
N GLY A 48 1.09 -5.41 14.51
CA GLY A 48 0.65 -5.36 13.12
C GLY A 48 -0.83 -5.68 12.92
N ILE A 49 -1.64 -5.73 13.98
CA ILE A 49 -3.08 -6.03 13.93
C ILE A 49 -3.91 -4.75 14.06
N ILE A 50 -4.91 -4.61 13.18
CA ILE A 50 -5.95 -3.59 13.30
C ILE A 50 -7.04 -4.13 14.23
N PRO A 51 -7.42 -3.44 15.33
CA PRO A 51 -8.48 -3.93 16.23
C PRO A 51 -9.83 -4.11 15.52
N ALA A 52 -10.59 -5.15 15.87
CA ALA A 52 -11.81 -5.59 15.17
C ALA A 52 -12.83 -4.46 14.90
N LYS A 53 -13.08 -3.59 15.89
CA LYS A 53 -13.96 -2.42 15.73
C LYS A 53 -13.58 -1.55 14.53
N TYR A 54 -12.29 -1.34 14.33
CA TYR A 54 -11.79 -0.50 13.24
C TYR A 54 -11.74 -1.26 11.91
N GLN A 55 -11.59 -2.59 11.91
CA GLN A 55 -11.71 -3.39 10.70
C GLN A 55 -13.09 -3.19 10.05
N ILE A 56 -14.16 -3.26 10.85
CA ILE A 56 -15.54 -3.05 10.38
C ILE A 56 -15.70 -1.65 9.77
N MET A 57 -15.18 -0.61 10.44
CA MET A 57 -15.26 0.76 9.92
C MET A 57 -14.54 0.92 8.58
N LEU A 58 -13.37 0.32 8.43
CA LEU A 58 -12.58 0.38 7.18
C LEU A 58 -13.25 -0.41 6.05
N LEU A 59 -13.86 -1.56 6.35
CA LEU A 59 -14.62 -2.34 5.38
C LEU A 59 -15.88 -1.60 4.89
N ASN A 60 -16.60 -0.92 5.79
CA ASN A 60 -17.75 -0.11 5.41
C ASN A 60 -17.34 1.07 4.52
N TYR A 61 -16.29 1.79 4.92
CA TYR A 61 -15.72 2.85 4.09
C TYR A 61 -15.30 2.32 2.71
N ALA A 62 -14.62 1.17 2.65
CA ALA A 62 -14.21 0.58 1.38
C ALA A 62 -15.40 0.27 0.48
N ARG A 63 -16.48 -0.31 1.03
CA ARG A 63 -17.73 -0.57 0.30
C ARG A 63 -18.36 0.71 -0.23
N GLU A 64 -18.46 1.74 0.60
CA GLU A 64 -19.07 3.03 0.24
C GLU A 64 -18.29 3.78 -0.85
N HIS A 65 -16.97 3.56 -0.91
CA HIS A 65 -16.07 4.24 -1.84
C HIS A 65 -15.57 3.37 -3.01
N GLY A 66 -16.12 2.16 -3.19
CA GLY A 66 -15.75 1.27 -4.30
C GLY A 66 -14.30 0.76 -4.24
N ILE A 67 -13.73 0.63 -3.03
CA ILE A 67 -12.38 0.11 -2.80
C ILE A 67 -12.46 -1.41 -2.57
N ASP A 68 -11.66 -2.20 -3.30
CA ASP A 68 -11.59 -3.67 -3.15
C ASP A 68 -10.75 -4.09 -1.93
N LEU A 69 -11.19 -3.69 -0.73
CA LEU A 69 -10.69 -4.19 0.55
C LEU A 69 -11.63 -5.28 1.09
N ARG A 70 -11.08 -6.44 1.40
CA ARG A 70 -11.85 -7.62 1.82
C ARG A 70 -11.53 -8.03 3.26
N PRO A 71 -12.45 -8.70 3.97
CA PRO A 71 -12.19 -9.20 5.31
C PRO A 71 -10.95 -10.10 5.39
N GLU A 72 -10.70 -10.90 4.35
CA GLU A 72 -9.56 -11.82 4.29
C GLU A 72 -8.22 -11.07 4.34
N ASP A 73 -8.14 -9.84 3.82
CA ASP A 73 -6.88 -9.07 3.77
C ASP A 73 -6.35 -8.71 5.17
N PHE A 74 -7.20 -8.74 6.20
CA PHE A 74 -6.81 -8.52 7.60
C PHE A 74 -6.08 -9.74 8.20
N PHE A 75 -6.15 -10.90 7.56
CA PHE A 75 -5.55 -12.15 8.01
C PHE A 75 -4.51 -12.68 7.01
N TYR A 76 -4.78 -12.51 5.72
CA TYR A 76 -4.04 -13.03 4.58
C TYR A 76 -3.74 -11.89 3.57
N PRO A 77 -2.75 -11.04 3.87
CA PRO A 77 -2.49 -9.81 3.11
C PRO A 77 -1.87 -10.06 1.72
N GLU A 78 -1.57 -11.30 1.35
CA GLU A 78 -0.84 -11.64 0.11
C GLU A 78 -1.61 -11.21 -1.15
N ARG A 79 -2.94 -11.23 -1.10
CA ARG A 79 -3.78 -10.71 -2.19
C ARG A 79 -3.61 -9.19 -2.34
N LEU A 80 -3.78 -8.45 -1.24
CA LEU A 80 -3.65 -7.00 -1.21
C LEU A 80 -2.24 -6.55 -1.60
N GLN A 81 -1.21 -7.29 -1.15
CA GLN A 81 0.18 -7.02 -1.49
C GLN A 81 0.43 -7.15 -3.00
N ARG A 82 -0.13 -8.17 -3.65
CA ARG A 82 -0.02 -8.33 -5.11
C ARG A 82 -0.70 -7.19 -5.86
N LEU A 83 -1.91 -6.81 -5.46
CA LEU A 83 -2.61 -5.67 -6.06
C LEU A 83 -1.79 -4.38 -5.98
N MET A 84 -1.13 -4.11 -4.84
CA MET A 84 -0.29 -2.93 -4.69
C MET A 84 0.97 -2.95 -5.56
N GLN A 85 1.50 -4.14 -5.87
CA GLN A 85 2.66 -4.31 -6.76
C GLN A 85 2.26 -4.15 -8.23
N GLU A 86 1.11 -4.66 -8.63
CA GLU A 86 0.59 -4.52 -10.00
C GLU A 86 0.34 -3.05 -10.37
N GLN A 87 -0.12 -2.24 -9.41
CA GLN A 87 -0.38 -0.81 -9.62
C GLN A 87 0.90 0.06 -9.66
N HIS A 88 2.04 -0.48 -9.22
CA HIS A 88 3.34 0.16 -9.35
C HIS A 88 4.22 -0.70 -10.26
N PRO A 89 4.09 -0.60 -11.60
CA PRO A 89 5.02 -1.30 -12.48
C PRO A 89 6.44 -0.90 -12.08
N PRO A 90 7.39 -1.86 -11.98
CA PRO A 90 8.76 -1.53 -11.66
C PRO A 90 9.26 -0.51 -12.69
N ILE A 91 9.92 0.54 -12.22
CA ILE A 91 10.68 1.50 -13.04
C ILE A 91 11.90 0.75 -13.62
N THR A 92 11.64 -0.23 -14.48
CA THR A 92 12.65 -0.99 -15.19
C THR A 92 12.15 -1.16 -16.61
N LYS A 93 12.36 -0.12 -17.40
CA LYS A 93 13.01 -0.13 -18.72
C LYS A 93 12.91 1.28 -19.28
N ILE A 94 13.86 2.14 -18.91
CA ILE A 94 14.24 3.24 -19.80
C ILE A 94 14.80 2.53 -21.04
N CYS A 95 13.99 2.42 -22.09
CA CYS A 95 14.46 2.04 -23.40
C CYS A 95 15.49 3.10 -23.81
N LYS A 96 16.76 2.71 -23.86
CA LYS A 96 17.82 3.50 -24.46
C LYS A 96 17.56 3.54 -25.96
N SER A 97 16.84 4.55 -26.45
CA SER A 97 16.74 4.80 -27.89
C SER A 97 18.04 5.43 -28.36
N SER A 98 18.97 4.62 -28.84
CA SER A 98 20.04 5.09 -29.72
C SER A 98 19.54 5.08 -31.16
N SER A 99 19.02 6.20 -31.64
CA SER A 99 18.75 6.40 -33.06
C SER A 99 18.87 7.88 -33.38
N VAL A 100 20.03 8.29 -33.87
CA VAL A 100 20.18 9.39 -34.82
C VAL A 100 21.42 9.07 -35.66
N ASP A 101 21.21 8.26 -36.69
CA ASP A 101 22.08 8.27 -37.86
C ASP A 101 21.72 9.54 -38.64
N SER A 102 22.51 10.60 -38.49
CA SER A 102 22.40 11.77 -39.35
C SER A 102 23.15 11.47 -40.65
N ALA A 103 22.38 11.21 -41.70
CA ALA A 103 22.83 11.18 -43.08
C ALA A 103 23.52 12.51 -43.44
N GLY A 104 24.81 12.43 -43.76
CA GLY A 104 25.55 13.50 -44.41
C GLY A 104 25.41 13.35 -45.93
N GLU A 105 24.54 14.14 -46.53
CA GLU A 105 24.52 14.44 -47.96
C GLU A 105 24.47 15.96 -48.12
N ILE A 106 24.94 16.47 -49.28
CA ILE A 106 25.11 17.89 -49.72
C ILE A 106 26.59 18.33 -49.63
N LEU A 107 27.34 18.71 -50.67
CA LEU A 107 27.10 19.02 -52.09
C LEU A 107 28.45 18.95 -52.84
N GLN A 108 28.47 18.39 -54.06
CA GLN A 108 29.44 18.75 -55.10
C GLN A 108 28.64 19.18 -56.33
N HIS A 109 28.67 20.48 -56.64
CA HIS A 109 28.80 21.05 -57.99
C HIS A 109 28.91 22.57 -57.92
#